data_AF-A0A0U0R7J1-F1
#
_entry.id   AF-A0A0U0R7J1-F1
#
_cell.length_a   1.000
_cell.length_b   1.000
_cell.length_c   1.000
_cell.angle_alpha   90.00
_cell.angle_beta   90.00
_cell.angle_gamma   90.00
#
_symmetry.space_group_name_H-M   'P 1'
#
loop_
_entity.id
_entity.type
_entity.pdbx_description
1 polymer ?
#
loop_
_entity_poly.entity_id
_entity_poly.type
_entity_poly.pdbx_seq_one_letter_code
_entity_poly.pdbx_strand_id
1 'polypeptide(L)'
;MSEMSGTFTADAIGPPVPIPDVPGADAGAEGLPSRSVLSARQRILVESSAIADVALRTAVASVLSATVTPAVVANALRHVNEGSERSNLNFYAELAAAHDPAKSFPAPTELPKVTSRPASPLTEWVARGTVDNIAFASGFRAINPTMRQRWSALTANNIVHAQHWRHRDGPRPTLCVIHGFMGSS
;
A
#
# COMPACT_ATOMS: atom_id res chain seq x y z
N MET A 1 25.04 -45.75 13.26
CA MET A 1 24.39 -44.52 12.77
C MET A 1 23.21 -44.25 13.68
N SER A 2 23.38 -43.31 14.60
CA SER A 2 22.41 -42.96 15.64
C SER A 2 21.81 -41.62 15.23
N GLU A 3 20.54 -41.60 14.84
CA GLU A 3 19.82 -40.36 14.55
C GLU A 3 19.16 -39.85 15.84
N MET A 4 19.65 -38.72 16.36
CA MET A 4 19.00 -37.94 17.40
C MET A 4 17.89 -37.10 16.76
N SER A 5 16.63 -37.49 16.97
CA SER A 5 15.51 -36.57 16.81
C SER A 5 15.50 -35.60 17.99
N GLY A 6 16.08 -34.41 17.79
CA GLY A 6 15.91 -33.28 18.69
C GLY A 6 14.52 -32.65 18.49
N THR A 7 13.66 -32.77 19.50
CA THR A 7 12.37 -32.07 19.52
C THR A 7 12.63 -30.61 19.91
N PHE A 8 12.48 -29.68 18.96
CA PHE A 8 12.45 -28.25 19.26
C PHE A 8 11.10 -27.91 19.90
N THR A 9 11.08 -27.68 21.21
CA THR A 9 9.95 -27.03 21.88
C THR A 9 10.06 -25.52 21.69
N ALA A 10 9.19 -24.95 20.86
CA ALA A 10 9.05 -23.51 20.75
C ALA A 10 8.41 -22.98 22.05
N ASP A 11 9.15 -22.18 22.82
CA ASP A 11 8.59 -21.45 23.95
C ASP A 11 7.51 -20.50 23.45
N ALA A 12 6.28 -20.70 23.93
CA ALA A 12 5.15 -19.83 23.64
C ALA A 12 5.39 -18.47 24.30
N ILE A 13 5.66 -17.44 23.49
CA ILE A 13 5.74 -16.06 23.95
C ILE A 13 4.35 -15.67 24.46
N GLY A 14 4.20 -15.57 25.78
CA GLY A 14 2.98 -15.11 26.43
C GLY A 14 2.59 -13.69 25.98
N PRO A 15 1.29 -13.35 26.00
CA PRO A 15 0.81 -12.07 25.52
C PRO A 15 1.44 -10.89 26.32
N PRO A 16 1.74 -9.76 25.65
CA PRO A 16 2.48 -8.63 26.25
C PRO A 16 1.68 -7.83 27.29
N VAL A 17 0.42 -8.18 27.53
CA VAL A 17 -0.47 -7.53 28.50
C VAL A 17 -0.98 -8.59 29.46
N PRO A 18 -0.89 -8.38 30.80
CA PRO A 18 -1.48 -9.28 31.78
C PRO A 18 -2.98 -9.37 31.52
N ILE A 19 -3.44 -10.52 31.04
CA ILE A 19 -4.88 -10.79 30.91
C ILE A 19 -5.36 -11.11 32.32
N PRO A 20 -6.31 -10.36 32.90
CA PRO A 20 -6.91 -10.73 34.16
C PRO A 20 -7.48 -12.14 34.04
N ASP A 21 -7.08 -13.04 34.93
CA ASP A 21 -7.66 -14.38 35.04
C ASP A 21 -9.06 -14.24 35.63
N VAL A 22 -10.02 -13.93 34.75
CA VAL A 22 -11.43 -13.84 35.09
C VAL A 22 -11.99 -15.25 35.00
N PRO A 23 -12.63 -15.78 36.06
CA PRO A 23 -13.26 -17.10 36.01
C PRO A 23 -14.23 -17.21 34.82
N GLY A 24 -13.81 -17.90 33.77
CA GLY A 24 -14.52 -18.05 32.52
C GLY A 24 -13.72 -18.96 31.59
N ALA A 25 -14.36 -19.93 30.96
CA ALA A 25 -13.70 -20.79 29.99
C ALA A 25 -13.42 -20.00 28.70
N ASP A 26 -12.20 -20.12 28.16
CA ASP A 26 -11.87 -19.64 26.82
C ASP A 26 -12.76 -20.28 25.75
N ALA A 27 -12.88 -19.63 24.59
CA ALA A 27 -13.59 -20.19 23.45
C ALA A 27 -12.92 -21.52 23.01
N GLY A 28 -13.59 -22.64 23.23
CA GLY A 28 -13.11 -23.97 22.82
C GLY A 28 -13.37 -24.25 21.33
N ALA A 29 -13.03 -25.47 20.88
CA ALA A 29 -13.30 -25.93 19.51
C ALA A 29 -14.80 -25.89 19.12
N GLU A 30 -15.70 -25.89 20.12
CA GLU A 30 -17.15 -25.78 19.94
C GLU A 30 -17.67 -24.33 19.95
N GLY A 31 -16.77 -23.35 20.09
CA GLY A 31 -17.08 -21.91 20.10
C GLY A 31 -17.37 -21.36 21.49
N LEU A 32 -18.04 -20.20 21.51
CA LEU A 32 -18.39 -19.49 22.75
C LEU A 32 -19.51 -20.24 23.50
N PRO A 33 -19.48 -20.27 24.85
CA PRO A 33 -20.55 -20.87 25.64
C PRO A 33 -21.93 -20.28 25.32
N SER A 34 -22.97 -21.11 25.41
CA SER A 34 -24.36 -20.65 25.21
C SER A 34 -24.72 -19.53 26.18
N ARG A 35 -25.38 -18.46 25.69
CA ARG A 35 -25.78 -17.29 26.50
C ARG A 35 -26.68 -17.64 27.69
N SER A 36 -27.32 -18.82 27.65
CA SER A 36 -28.14 -19.36 28.73
C SER A 36 -27.35 -19.67 30.01
N VAL A 37 -26.02 -19.82 29.93
CA VAL A 37 -25.13 -20.06 31.07
C VAL A 37 -24.76 -18.78 31.84
N LEU A 38 -25.10 -17.60 31.29
CA LEU A 38 -24.81 -16.31 31.91
C LEU A 38 -25.87 -15.94 32.96
N SER A 39 -25.44 -15.32 34.05
CA SER A 39 -26.39 -14.64 34.95
C SER A 39 -27.12 -13.51 34.21
N ALA A 40 -28.31 -13.14 34.69
CA ALA A 40 -29.13 -12.09 34.07
C ALA A 40 -28.35 -10.77 33.87
N ARG A 41 -27.53 -10.37 34.86
CA ARG A 41 -26.70 -9.16 34.79
C ARG A 41 -25.62 -9.26 33.71
N GLN A 42 -24.92 -10.40 33.63
CA GLN A 42 -23.89 -10.62 32.61
C GLN A 42 -24.51 -10.64 31.21
N ARG A 43 -25.67 -11.28 31.07
CA ARG A 43 -26.39 -11.34 29.80
C ARG A 43 -26.79 -9.94 29.31
N ILE A 44 -27.34 -9.09 30.18
CA ILE A 44 -27.69 -7.70 29.85
C ILE A 44 -26.45 -6.91 29.41
N LEU A 45 -25.32 -7.08 30.10
CA LEU A 45 -24.07 -6.39 29.75
C LEU A 45 -23.55 -6.83 28.38
N VAL A 46 -23.52 -8.14 28.10
CA VAL A 46 -23.06 -8.66 26.80
C VAL A 46 -24.02 -8.25 25.68
N GLU A 47 -25.33 -8.28 25.92
CA GLU A 47 -26.34 -7.82 24.95
C GLU A 47 -26.21 -6.33 24.64
N SER A 48 -26.02 -5.48 25.65
CA SER A 48 -25.88 -4.04 25.44
C SER A 48 -24.57 -3.69 24.72
N SER A 49 -23.46 -4.34 25.06
CA SER A 49 -22.18 -4.16 24.36
C SER A 49 -22.27 -4.58 22.89
N ALA A 50 -22.91 -5.72 22.59
CA ALA A 50 -23.08 -6.18 21.21
C ALA A 50 -23.94 -5.20 20.40
N ILE A 51 -25.03 -4.68 20.97
CA ILE A 51 -25.89 -3.67 20.32
C ILE A 51 -25.10 -2.38 20.07
N ALA A 52 -24.36 -1.90 21.06
CA ALA A 52 -23.57 -0.68 20.95
C ALA A 52 -22.48 -0.80 19.86
N ASP A 53 -21.81 -1.94 19.80
CA ASP A 53 -20.80 -2.24 18.79
C ASP A 53 -21.38 -2.27 17.36
N VAL A 54 -22.52 -2.95 17.16
CA VAL A 54 -23.23 -2.94 15.87
C VAL A 54 -23.66 -1.53 15.49
N ALA A 55 -24.20 -0.75 16.43
CA ALA A 55 -24.62 0.62 16.19
C ALA A 55 -23.42 1.51 15.79
N LEU A 56 -22.29 1.38 16.49
CA LEU A 56 -21.08 2.13 16.20
C LEU A 56 -20.52 1.78 14.82
N ARG A 57 -20.38 0.49 14.48
CA ARG A 57 -19.91 0.08 13.14
C ARG A 57 -20.83 0.60 12.05
N THR A 58 -22.14 0.53 12.28
CA THR A 58 -23.13 1.04 11.32
C THR A 58 -22.98 2.55 11.15
N ALA A 59 -22.86 3.31 12.24
CA ALA A 59 -22.69 4.75 12.19
C ALA A 59 -21.41 5.15 11.43
N VAL A 60 -20.27 4.52 11.72
CA VAL A 60 -19.01 4.77 11.02
C VAL A 60 -19.12 4.41 9.54
N ALA A 61 -19.68 3.23 9.21
CA ALA A 61 -19.88 2.81 7.84
C ALA A 61 -20.81 3.75 7.06
N SER A 62 -21.88 4.26 7.70
CA SER A 62 -22.78 5.24 7.12
C SER A 62 -22.09 6.57 6.85
N VAL A 63 -21.26 7.07 7.78
CA VAL A 63 -20.49 8.31 7.57
C VAL A 63 -19.49 8.13 6.42
N LEU A 64 -18.74 7.03 6.39
CA LEU A 64 -17.81 6.72 5.30
C LEU A 64 -18.56 6.59 3.96
N SER A 65 -19.70 5.89 3.95
CA SER A 65 -20.50 5.74 2.74
C SER A 65 -21.04 7.09 2.27
N ALA A 66 -21.61 7.90 3.16
CA ALA A 66 -22.15 9.22 2.83
C ALA A 66 -21.07 10.18 2.31
N THR A 67 -19.85 10.11 2.84
CA THR A 67 -18.72 10.97 2.42
C THR A 67 -18.13 10.54 1.08
N VAL A 68 -18.03 9.23 0.81
CA VAL A 68 -17.40 8.69 -0.40
C VAL A 68 -18.38 8.57 -1.58
N THR A 69 -19.68 8.36 -1.31
CA THR A 69 -20.71 8.13 -2.35
C THR A 69 -20.75 9.23 -3.42
N PRO A 70 -20.75 10.54 -3.10
CA PRO A 70 -20.80 11.58 -4.11
C PRO A 70 -19.63 11.51 -5.10
N ALA A 71 -18.42 11.25 -4.60
CA ALA A 71 -17.23 11.11 -5.43
C ALA A 71 -17.31 9.87 -6.32
N VAL A 72 -17.77 8.73 -5.77
CA VAL A 72 -17.93 7.48 -6.53
C VAL A 72 -19.00 7.62 -7.61
N VAL A 73 -20.18 8.18 -7.29
CA VAL A 73 -21.26 8.41 -8.25
C VAL A 73 -20.84 9.39 -9.34
N ALA A 74 -20.24 10.53 -8.98
CA ALA A 74 -19.73 11.48 -9.96
C ALA A 74 -18.67 10.84 -10.88
N ASN A 75 -17.81 9.99 -10.32
CA ASN A 75 -16.81 9.28 -11.10
C ASN A 75 -17.43 8.22 -12.01
N ALA A 76 -18.38 7.43 -11.52
CA ALA A 76 -19.10 6.43 -12.30
C ALA A 76 -19.81 7.06 -13.50
N LEU A 77 -20.52 8.18 -13.29
CA LEU A 77 -21.18 8.93 -14.36
C LEU A 77 -20.19 9.46 -15.41
N ARG A 78 -19.00 9.92 -15.00
CA ARG A 78 -17.93 10.29 -15.94
C ARG A 78 -17.41 9.08 -16.74
N HIS A 79 -17.29 7.92 -16.10
CA HIS A 79 -16.81 6.67 -16.73
C HIS A 79 -17.83 5.99 -17.65
N VAL A 80 -19.11 6.38 -17.63
CA VAL A 80 -20.07 5.94 -18.67
C VAL A 80 -19.75 6.59 -20.02
N ASN A 81 -19.17 7.80 -20.01
CA ASN A 81 -18.89 8.58 -21.21
C ASN A 81 -17.45 8.37 -21.75
N GLU A 82 -16.53 7.94 -20.91
CA GLU A 82 -15.17 7.51 -21.29
C GLU A 82 -15.22 5.99 -21.51
N GLY A 83 -14.71 5.46 -22.63
CA GLY A 83 -14.85 4.03 -22.99
C GLY A 83 -14.75 3.06 -21.81
N SER A 84 -15.70 2.11 -21.74
CA SER A 84 -15.95 1.26 -20.56
C SER A 84 -14.66 0.76 -19.92
N GLU A 85 -14.56 0.81 -18.60
CA GLU A 85 -13.47 0.21 -17.81
C GLU A 85 -13.10 -1.19 -18.31
N ARG A 86 -14.10 -1.98 -18.72
CA ARG A 86 -13.93 -3.29 -19.34
C ARG A 86 -13.11 -3.27 -20.63
N SER A 87 -13.28 -2.26 -21.48
CA SER A 87 -12.48 -2.06 -22.69
C SER A 87 -11.01 -1.76 -22.35
N ASN A 88 -10.77 -0.93 -21.33
CA ASN A 88 -9.41 -0.66 -20.86
C ASN A 88 -8.74 -1.93 -20.30
N LEU A 89 -9.49 -2.73 -19.54
CA LEU A 89 -8.99 -4.02 -19.03
C LEU A 89 -8.73 -5.03 -20.15
N ASN A 90 -9.60 -5.11 -21.15
CA ASN A 90 -9.39 -5.96 -22.31
C ASN A 90 -8.13 -5.58 -23.08
N PHE A 91 -7.87 -4.28 -23.29
CA PHE A 91 -6.64 -3.80 -23.91
C PHE A 91 -5.39 -4.33 -23.19
N TYR A 92 -5.37 -4.23 -21.85
CA TYR A 92 -4.22 -4.74 -21.08
C TYR A 92 -4.16 -6.27 -21.03
N ALA A 93 -5.30 -6.97 -21.11
CA ALA A 93 -5.33 -8.43 -21.21
C ALA A 93 -4.70 -8.91 -22.53
N GLU A 94 -5.03 -8.25 -23.66
CA GLU A 94 -4.41 -8.52 -24.96
C GLU A 94 -2.91 -8.22 -24.95
N LEU A 95 -2.52 -7.09 -24.35
CA LEU A 95 -1.11 -6.71 -24.21
C LEU A 95 -0.34 -7.72 -23.36
N ALA A 96 -0.92 -8.18 -22.26
CA ALA A 96 -0.32 -9.18 -21.36
C ALA A 96 -0.20 -10.56 -22.03
N ALA A 97 -1.19 -10.95 -22.83
CA ALA A 97 -1.17 -12.20 -23.60
C ALA A 97 -0.02 -12.25 -24.63
N ALA A 98 0.53 -11.10 -25.03
CA ALA A 98 1.71 -11.06 -25.89
C ALA A 98 3.00 -11.49 -25.17
N HIS A 99 3.00 -11.56 -23.83
CA HIS A 99 4.15 -11.93 -22.99
C HIS A 99 5.46 -11.18 -23.34
N ASP A 100 5.33 -9.94 -23.81
CA ASP A 100 6.43 -9.15 -24.33
C ASP A 100 6.58 -7.84 -23.51
N PRO A 101 7.63 -7.72 -22.70
CA PRO A 101 7.86 -6.52 -21.89
C PRO A 101 8.17 -5.30 -22.75
N ALA A 102 8.75 -5.45 -23.95
CA ALA A 102 9.05 -4.32 -24.83
C ALA A 102 7.77 -3.71 -25.43
N LYS A 103 6.72 -4.50 -25.61
CA LYS A 103 5.39 -4.00 -26.00
C LYS A 103 4.68 -3.30 -24.84
N SER A 104 4.86 -3.81 -23.62
CA SER A 104 4.24 -3.24 -22.41
C SER A 104 4.91 -1.94 -21.97
N PHE A 105 6.24 -1.89 -22.08
CA PHE A 105 7.09 -0.80 -21.62
C PHE A 105 8.08 -0.40 -22.72
N PRO A 106 7.60 0.21 -23.82
CA PRO A 106 8.49 0.66 -24.88
C PRO A 106 9.46 1.72 -24.32
N ALA A 107 10.74 1.57 -24.63
CA ALA A 107 11.76 2.50 -24.20
C ALA A 107 11.51 3.90 -24.80
N PRO A 108 11.66 4.99 -24.03
CA PRO A 108 11.61 6.33 -24.56
C PRO A 108 12.71 6.55 -25.61
N THR A 109 12.37 7.29 -26.67
CA THR A 109 13.29 7.57 -27.79
C THR A 109 14.19 8.79 -27.55
N GLU A 110 13.83 9.63 -26.57
CA GLU A 110 14.53 10.86 -26.25
C GLU A 110 15.25 10.74 -24.91
N LEU A 111 16.49 11.27 -24.87
CA LEU A 111 17.24 11.35 -23.62
C LEU A 111 16.65 12.44 -22.71
N PRO A 112 16.45 12.17 -21.41
CA PRO A 112 15.89 13.15 -20.50
C PRO A 112 16.86 14.30 -20.26
N LYS A 113 16.33 15.53 -20.19
CA LYS A 113 17.07 16.69 -19.71
C LYS A 113 17.05 16.69 -18.18
N VAL A 114 18.18 16.38 -17.57
CA VAL A 114 18.32 16.27 -16.12
C VAL A 114 18.67 17.62 -15.51
N THR A 115 17.91 18.01 -14.49
CA THR A 115 18.25 19.12 -13.60
C THR A 115 18.87 18.55 -12.32
N SER A 116 19.92 19.19 -11.82
CA SER A 116 20.62 18.80 -10.59
C SER A 116 20.74 20.01 -9.68
N ARG A 117 20.39 19.84 -8.40
CA ARG A 117 20.54 20.88 -7.38
C ARG A 117 21.06 20.25 -6.09
N PRO A 118 21.99 20.89 -5.37
CA PRO A 118 22.42 20.41 -4.06
C PRO A 118 21.23 20.23 -3.11
N ALA A 119 21.27 19.19 -2.30
CA ALA A 119 20.31 18.98 -1.23
C ALA A 119 20.57 19.94 -0.06
N SER A 120 19.72 19.86 0.96
CA SER A 120 19.90 20.68 2.15
C SER A 120 21.21 20.34 2.89
N PRO A 121 21.88 21.30 3.56
CA PRO A 121 23.10 21.02 4.32
C PRO A 121 22.93 19.92 5.38
N LEU A 122 21.73 19.79 5.96
CA LEU A 122 21.40 18.72 6.91
C LEU A 122 21.47 17.35 6.24
N THR A 123 20.91 17.22 5.03
CA THR A 123 20.93 15.98 4.25
C THR A 123 22.36 15.55 3.96
N GLU A 124 23.21 16.48 3.53
CA GLU A 124 24.63 16.17 3.25
C GLU A 124 25.41 15.77 4.50
N TRP A 125 25.11 16.41 5.64
CA TRP A 125 25.72 16.09 6.92
C TRP A 125 25.37 14.66 7.37
N VAL A 126 24.09 14.28 7.31
CA VAL A 126 23.63 12.90 7.61
C VAL A 126 24.29 11.90 6.65
N ALA A 127 24.35 12.23 5.37
CA ALA A 127 24.96 11.39 4.34
C ALA A 127 26.49 11.28 4.45
N ARG A 128 27.16 12.17 5.22
CA ARG A 128 28.63 12.31 5.27
C ARG A 128 29.24 12.43 3.87
N GLY A 129 28.54 13.12 2.98
CA GLY A 129 28.84 13.14 1.54
C GLY A 129 28.38 14.43 0.88
N THR A 130 28.24 14.40 -0.44
CA THR A 130 27.44 15.36 -1.19
C THR A 130 26.16 14.67 -1.67
N VAL A 131 25.06 15.40 -1.67
CA VAL A 131 23.77 14.87 -2.12
C VAL A 131 23.18 15.87 -3.10
N ASP A 132 22.94 15.43 -4.33
CA ASP A 132 22.23 16.20 -5.34
C ASP A 132 20.82 15.65 -5.51
N ASN A 133 19.82 16.53 -5.41
CA ASN A 133 18.47 16.22 -5.88
C ASN A 133 18.44 16.37 -7.39
N ILE A 134 18.14 15.28 -8.09
CA ILE A 134 18.00 15.25 -9.54
C ILE A 134 16.54 15.09 -9.93
N ALA A 135 16.13 15.81 -10.98
CA ALA A 135 14.79 15.72 -11.52
C ALA A 135 14.77 15.84 -13.05
N PHE A 136 13.89 15.09 -13.70
CA PHE A 136 13.67 15.14 -15.14
C PHE A 136 12.26 14.68 -15.52
N ALA A 137 11.77 15.13 -16.67
CA ALA A 137 10.50 14.66 -17.22
C ALA A 137 10.62 13.21 -17.69
N SER A 138 9.70 12.35 -17.25
CA SER A 138 9.62 10.96 -17.72
C SER A 138 9.32 10.92 -19.21
N GLY A 139 10.09 10.15 -19.96
CA GLY A 139 9.84 9.91 -21.39
C GLY A 139 8.76 8.85 -21.64
N PHE A 140 8.25 8.20 -20.59
CA PHE A 140 7.20 7.19 -20.72
C PHE A 140 5.82 7.82 -20.91
N ARG A 141 4.99 7.17 -21.71
CA ARG A 141 3.59 7.53 -21.94
C ARG A 141 2.71 6.32 -21.68
N ALA A 142 1.49 6.55 -21.17
CA ALA A 142 0.52 5.48 -21.03
C ALA A 142 0.33 4.75 -22.37
N ILE A 143 0.52 3.42 -22.32
CA ILE A 143 0.49 2.58 -23.52
C ILE A 143 -0.92 2.53 -24.11
N ASN A 144 -1.95 2.40 -23.26
CA ASN A 144 -3.36 2.45 -23.66
C ASN A 144 -3.72 3.87 -24.15
N PRO A 145 -4.03 4.05 -25.45
CA PRO A 145 -4.29 5.36 -26.03
C PRO A 145 -5.47 6.11 -25.39
N THR A 146 -6.51 5.40 -24.98
CA THR A 146 -7.73 6.01 -24.40
C THR A 146 -7.47 6.66 -23.05
N MET A 147 -6.46 6.18 -22.31
CA MET A 147 -6.15 6.66 -20.97
C MET A 147 -5.04 7.72 -20.95
N ARG A 148 -4.40 8.03 -22.09
CA ARG A 148 -3.22 8.90 -22.15
C ARG A 148 -3.46 10.28 -21.58
N GLN A 149 -4.56 10.92 -21.95
CA GLN A 149 -4.89 12.27 -21.48
C GLN A 149 -5.01 12.29 -19.96
N ARG A 150 -5.78 11.35 -19.40
CA ARG A 150 -6.01 11.23 -17.96
C ARG A 150 -4.72 11.01 -17.18
N TRP A 151 -3.88 10.07 -17.62
CA TRP A 151 -2.60 9.81 -16.93
C TRP A 151 -1.64 10.98 -17.06
N SER A 152 -1.57 11.63 -18.22
CA SER A 152 -0.72 12.82 -18.41
C SER A 152 -1.16 14.02 -17.57
N ALA A 153 -2.43 14.10 -17.17
CA ALA A 153 -2.92 15.17 -16.30
C ALA A 153 -2.39 15.06 -14.86
N LEU A 154 -1.87 13.89 -14.45
CA LEU A 154 -1.21 13.70 -13.16
C LEU A 154 0.24 14.21 -13.23
N THR A 155 0.39 15.53 -13.33
CA THR A 155 1.66 16.19 -13.66
C THR A 155 2.83 15.81 -12.74
N ALA A 156 2.57 15.62 -11.44
CA ALA A 156 3.58 15.18 -10.48
C ALA A 156 4.17 13.80 -10.84
N ASN A 157 3.36 12.89 -11.40
CA ASN A 157 3.79 11.55 -11.79
C ASN A 157 4.59 11.54 -13.10
N ASN A 158 4.60 12.65 -13.83
CA ASN A 158 5.36 12.79 -15.07
C ASN A 158 6.80 13.28 -14.81
N ILE A 159 7.17 13.57 -13.57
CA ILE A 159 8.52 13.98 -13.17
C ILE A 159 9.15 12.87 -12.35
N VAL A 160 10.32 12.41 -12.79
CA VAL A 160 11.18 11.54 -12.01
C VAL A 160 11.96 12.38 -11.02
N HIS A 161 11.97 11.94 -9.77
CA HIS A 161 12.79 12.50 -8.71
C HIS A 161 13.74 11.42 -8.20
N ALA A 162 15.01 11.76 -8.02
CA ALA A 162 15.98 10.90 -7.39
C ALA A 162 17.03 11.72 -6.61
N GLN A 163 17.74 11.05 -5.72
CA GLN A 163 18.89 11.64 -5.04
C GLN A 163 20.16 10.92 -5.47
N HIS A 164 21.18 11.70 -5.83
CA HIS A 164 22.50 11.19 -6.16
C HIS A 164 23.47 11.49 -5.01
N TRP A 165 23.86 10.43 -4.31
CA TRP A 165 24.71 10.49 -3.14
C TRP A 165 26.14 10.15 -3.52
N ARG A 166 27.11 10.97 -3.11
CA ARG A 166 28.52 10.76 -3.42
C ARG A 166 29.37 10.92 -2.17
N HIS A 167 30.38 10.06 -2.04
CA HIS A 167 31.42 10.25 -1.04
C HIS A 167 32.37 11.38 -1.46
N ARG A 168 33.00 12.02 -0.47
CA ARG A 168 33.96 13.12 -0.72
C ARG A 168 35.37 12.65 -1.07
N ASP A 169 35.67 11.37 -0.84
CA ASP A 169 37.00 10.79 -0.94
C ASP A 169 37.32 10.21 -2.33
N GLY A 170 36.39 10.29 -3.28
CA GLY A 170 36.60 9.91 -4.67
C GLY A 170 35.44 9.15 -5.30
N PRO A 171 35.54 8.83 -6.60
CA PRO A 171 34.53 8.07 -7.32
C PRO A 171 34.46 6.62 -6.83
N ARG A 172 33.24 6.11 -6.69
CA ARG A 172 32.94 4.71 -6.34
C ARG A 172 31.94 4.15 -7.35
N PRO A 173 31.81 2.81 -7.48
CA PRO A 173 30.75 2.22 -8.30
C PRO A 173 29.38 2.78 -7.92
N THR A 174 28.58 3.14 -8.93
CA THR A 174 27.24 3.70 -8.72
C THR A 174 26.23 2.59 -8.48
N LEU A 175 25.50 2.66 -7.36
CA LEU A 175 24.32 1.84 -7.12
C LEU A 175 23.05 2.65 -7.45
N CYS A 176 22.21 2.11 -8.31
CA CYS A 176 20.88 2.65 -8.57
C CYS A 176 19.84 1.89 -7.74
N VAL A 177 19.19 2.58 -6.79
CA VAL A 177 18.15 2.00 -5.94
C VAL A 177 16.80 2.58 -6.36
N ILE A 178 15.91 1.71 -6.82
CA ILE A 178 14.53 2.06 -7.17
C ILE A 178 13.63 1.47 -6.08
N HIS A 179 12.95 2.32 -5.32
CA HIS A 179 12.02 1.89 -4.28
C HIS A 179 10.56 1.88 -4.79
N GLY A 180 9.71 1.11 -4.11
CA GLY A 180 8.26 1.13 -4.35
C GLY A 180 7.57 2.36 -3.74
N PHE A 181 6.24 2.35 -3.77
CA PHE A 181 5.35 3.46 -3.39
C PHE A 181 5.54 4.04 -1.98
N MET A 182 6.15 3.31 -1.04
CA MET A 182 6.36 3.76 0.35
C MET A 182 7.77 4.30 0.66
N GLY A 183 8.66 4.41 -0.34
CA GLY A 183 10.05 4.85 -0.12
C GLY A 183 10.31 6.34 -0.27
N SER A 184 9.32 7.13 -0.66
CA SER A 184 9.45 8.57 -0.93
C SER A 184 8.51 9.36 -0.01
N SER A 185 9.05 9.93 1.06
CA SER A 185 8.42 10.94 1.92
C SER A 185 9.39 12.09 2.12
#